data_AF-A0A2A4TQE8-F1
#
_entry.id   AF-A0A2A4TQE8-F1
#
_cell.length_a   1.000
_cell.length_b   1.000
_cell.length_c   1.000
_cell.angle_alpha   90.00
_cell.angle_beta   90.00
_cell.angle_gamma   90.00
#
_symmetry.space_group_name_H-M   'P 1'
#
loop_
_entity.id
_entity.type
_entity.pdbx_description
1 polymer ?
#
loop_
_entity_poly.entity_id
_entity_poly.type
_entity_poly.pdbx_seq_one_letter_code
_entity_poly.pdbx_strand_id
1 'polypeptide(L)'
;MSDRVDEALSAAETQPEEAPTGGDTFGSRAWAAVSYVWFLCFLPLFFKRDDDFVLFHARQGLLLFVAWLFFAVMGVAPLLGHVMRHIGVLIVVTISLLGGYHAFQGERWTLPLLGRLTQELNDL
;
A
#
# COMPACT_ATOMS: atom_id res chain seq x y z
N MET A 1 -15.53 29.72 -41.17
CA MET A 1 -16.44 28.63 -40.73
C MET A 1 -15.66 27.38 -40.32
N SER A 2 -14.46 27.15 -40.88
CA SER A 2 -13.49 26.17 -40.34
C SER A 2 -13.03 26.55 -38.93
N ASP A 3 -12.66 27.82 -38.72
CA ASP A 3 -12.05 28.28 -37.46
C ASP A 3 -12.92 28.05 -36.20
N ARG A 4 -14.26 28.08 -36.34
CA ARG A 4 -15.18 27.81 -35.21
C ARG A 4 -15.37 26.33 -34.94
N VAL A 5 -15.14 25.49 -35.95
CA VAL A 5 -15.14 24.02 -35.81
C VAL A 5 -13.81 23.61 -35.18
N ASP A 6 -12.71 24.26 -35.56
CA ASP A 6 -11.37 24.03 -35.00
C ASP A 6 -11.29 24.49 -33.52
N GLU A 7 -11.90 25.62 -33.16
CA GLU A 7 -11.98 26.10 -31.77
C GLU A 7 -12.93 25.24 -30.90
N ALA A 8 -14.02 24.73 -31.48
CA ALA A 8 -14.93 23.81 -30.80
C ALA A 8 -14.33 22.39 -30.61
N LEU A 9 -13.47 21.95 -31.53
CA LEU A 9 -12.69 20.71 -31.41
C LEU A 9 -11.60 20.86 -30.34
N SER A 10 -10.92 22.01 -30.29
CA SER A 10 -9.92 22.31 -29.25
C SER A 10 -10.54 22.45 -27.85
N ALA A 11 -11.78 22.96 -27.73
CA ALA A 11 -12.50 23.00 -26.46
C ALA A 11 -13.07 21.63 -26.03
N ALA A 12 -13.31 20.72 -26.99
CA ALA A 12 -13.76 19.36 -26.74
C ALA A 12 -12.62 18.38 -26.44
N GLU A 13 -11.38 18.72 -26.80
CA GLU A 13 -10.14 18.03 -26.39
C GLU A 13 -9.64 18.51 -25.03
N THR A 14 -10.56 18.71 -24.07
CA THR A 14 -10.13 18.56 -22.68
C THR A 14 -9.82 17.08 -22.55
N GLN A 15 -8.54 16.72 -22.59
CA GLN A 15 -8.08 15.35 -22.38
C GLN A 15 -8.88 14.76 -21.21
N PRO A 16 -9.43 13.54 -21.33
CA PRO A 16 -10.14 12.95 -20.21
C PRO A 16 -9.20 13.06 -19.02
N GLU A 17 -9.62 13.82 -18.00
CA GLU A 17 -8.89 13.98 -16.76
C GLU A 17 -8.70 12.56 -16.23
N GLU A 18 -7.54 11.97 -16.51
CA GLU A 18 -7.23 10.63 -16.03
C GLU A 18 -7.41 10.70 -14.53
N ALA A 19 -8.39 9.94 -14.03
CA ALA A 19 -8.66 9.89 -12.60
C ALA A 19 -7.32 9.64 -11.90
N PRO A 20 -6.94 10.47 -10.91
CA PRO A 20 -5.60 10.49 -10.35
C PRO A 20 -5.21 9.05 -10.01
N THR A 21 -4.20 8.55 -10.72
CA THR A 21 -3.72 7.18 -10.61
C THR A 21 -2.92 7.08 -9.33
N GLY A 22 -3.59 7.18 -8.17
CA GLY A 22 -2.99 7.59 -6.90
C GLY A 22 -1.51 7.21 -6.71
N GLY A 23 -0.75 8.16 -6.16
CA GLY A 23 0.73 8.10 -6.10
C GLY A 23 1.40 9.29 -6.80
N ASP A 24 0.64 10.05 -7.59
CA ASP A 24 1.12 11.16 -8.42
C ASP A 24 1.67 12.33 -7.59
N THR A 25 1.11 12.53 -6.39
CA THR A 25 1.50 13.61 -5.49
C THR A 25 2.44 13.13 -4.39
N PHE A 26 3.36 14.01 -3.97
CA PHE A 26 4.20 13.78 -2.80
C PHE A 26 3.36 13.50 -1.53
N GLY A 27 2.22 14.18 -1.38
CA GLY A 27 1.31 13.98 -0.25
C GLY A 27 0.77 12.55 -0.20
N SER A 28 0.25 12.04 -1.31
CA SER A 28 -0.23 10.65 -1.42
C SER A 28 0.88 9.65 -1.11
N ARG A 29 2.08 9.86 -1.66
CA ARG A 29 3.27 9.02 -1.41
C ARG A 29 3.67 9.00 0.07
N ALA A 30 3.68 10.15 0.72
CA ALA A 30 4.00 10.25 2.15
C ALA A 30 2.94 9.53 3.02
N TRP A 31 1.65 9.74 2.75
CA TRP A 31 0.56 9.06 3.45
C TRP A 31 0.58 7.54 3.25
N ALA A 32 0.90 7.10 2.04
CA ALA A 32 1.08 5.69 1.73
C ALA A 32 2.28 5.10 2.49
N ALA A 33 3.43 5.79 2.52
CA ALA A 33 4.62 5.31 3.24
C ALA A 33 4.40 5.24 4.77
N VAL A 34 3.70 6.21 5.35
CA VAL A 34 3.30 6.21 6.78
C VAL A 34 2.52 4.96 7.15
N SER A 35 1.77 4.39 6.19
CA SER A 35 1.01 3.15 6.43
C SER A 35 1.86 1.96 6.87
N TYR A 36 3.15 1.95 6.53
CA TYR A 36 4.06 0.87 6.90
C TYR A 36 4.72 1.07 8.28
N VAL A 37 4.39 2.16 8.98
CA VAL A 37 4.93 2.45 10.31
C VAL A 37 3.95 1.98 11.38
N TRP A 38 4.04 0.69 11.73
CA TRP A 38 3.35 0.10 12.88
C TRP A 38 1.84 0.42 12.93
N PHE A 39 1.32 0.98 14.03
CA PHE A 39 -0.11 1.32 14.13
C PHE A 39 -0.53 2.53 13.28
N LEU A 40 0.41 3.27 12.69
CA LEU A 40 0.07 4.45 11.88
C LEU A 40 -0.71 4.09 10.61
N CYS A 41 -0.77 2.81 10.21
CA CYS A 41 -1.65 2.30 9.15
C CYS A 41 -3.12 2.71 9.31
N PHE A 42 -3.58 2.93 10.55
CA PHE A 42 -4.96 3.38 10.81
C PHE A 42 -5.21 4.82 10.38
N LEU A 43 -4.22 5.71 10.43
CA LEU A 43 -4.40 7.11 10.05
C LEU A 43 -4.86 7.25 8.58
N PRO A 44 -4.13 6.74 7.57
CA PRO A 44 -4.59 6.81 6.18
C PRO A 44 -5.88 6.03 5.94
N LEU A 45 -6.14 4.91 6.64
CA LEU A 45 -7.41 4.18 6.54
C LEU A 45 -8.63 5.04 6.93
N PHE A 46 -8.49 5.93 7.90
CA PHE A 46 -9.59 6.79 8.34
C PHE A 46 -9.62 8.16 7.64
N PHE A 47 -8.46 8.74 7.34
CA PHE A 47 -8.34 10.13 6.88
C PHE A 47 -8.06 10.28 5.37
N LYS A 48 -7.75 9.21 4.65
CA LYS A 48 -7.41 9.22 3.21
C LYS A 48 -8.24 8.21 2.41
N ARG A 49 -9.56 8.23 2.65
CA ARG A 49 -10.52 7.28 2.05
C ARG A 49 -10.86 7.56 0.58
N ASP A 50 -10.43 8.71 0.09
CA ASP A 50 -10.57 9.24 -1.27
C ASP A 50 -9.35 8.94 -2.16
N ASP A 51 -8.27 8.42 -1.58
CA ASP A 51 -7.03 8.11 -2.31
C ASP A 51 -6.81 6.60 -2.36
N ASP A 52 -7.11 6.01 -3.51
CA ASP A 52 -7.02 4.55 -3.74
C ASP A 52 -5.60 3.99 -3.63
N PHE A 53 -4.57 4.82 -3.80
CA PHE A 53 -3.18 4.39 -3.63
C PHE A 53 -2.77 4.38 -2.17
N VAL A 54 -3.14 5.44 -1.45
CA VAL A 54 -2.96 5.50 -0.01
C VAL A 54 -3.71 4.33 0.64
N LEU A 55 -4.96 4.07 0.25
CA LEU A 55 -5.74 2.92 0.72
C LEU A 55 -5.11 1.57 0.40
N PHE A 56 -4.52 1.42 -0.80
CA PHE A 56 -3.83 0.20 -1.19
C PHE A 56 -2.65 -0.11 -0.25
N HIS A 57 -1.79 0.89 0.00
CA HIS A 57 -0.67 0.73 0.94
C HIS A 57 -1.12 0.65 2.41
N ALA A 58 -2.21 1.33 2.78
CA ALA A 58 -2.79 1.29 4.11
C ALA A 58 -3.33 -0.09 4.50
N ARG A 59 -4.00 -0.78 3.57
CA ARG A 59 -4.47 -2.16 3.78
C ARG A 59 -3.30 -3.14 3.94
N GLN A 60 -2.21 -2.97 3.18
CA GLN A 60 -1.00 -3.78 3.34
C GLN A 60 -0.29 -3.51 4.68
N GLY A 61 -0.18 -2.24 5.06
CA GLY A 61 0.33 -1.83 6.37
C GLY A 61 -0.46 -2.45 7.52
N LEU A 62 -1.79 -2.51 7.40
CA LEU A 62 -2.66 -3.17 8.37
C LEU A 62 -2.39 -4.68 8.47
N LEU A 63 -2.18 -5.36 7.34
CA LEU A 63 -1.82 -6.79 7.35
C LEU A 63 -0.48 -7.03 8.06
N LEU A 64 0.52 -6.18 7.81
CA LEU A 64 1.82 -6.25 8.50
C LEU A 64 1.69 -5.96 10.00
N PHE A 65 0.85 -5.01 10.39
CA PHE A 65 0.54 -4.73 11.79
C PHE A 65 -0.10 -5.95 12.49
N VAL A 66 -1.08 -6.60 11.84
CA VAL A 66 -1.70 -7.84 12.36
C VAL A 66 -0.67 -8.98 12.47
N ALA A 67 0.19 -9.16 11.47
CA ALA A 67 1.28 -10.13 11.52
C ALA A 67 2.25 -9.84 12.68
N TRP A 68 2.55 -8.57 12.94
CA TRP A 68 3.36 -8.18 14.09
C TRP A 68 2.70 -8.55 15.42
N LEU A 69 1.39 -8.30 15.59
CA LEU A 69 0.63 -8.73 16.77
C LEU A 69 0.68 -10.26 16.95
N PHE A 70 0.53 -11.02 15.87
CA PHE A 70 0.60 -12.47 15.90
C PHE A 70 1.95 -12.97 16.47
N PHE A 71 3.07 -12.44 15.97
CA PHE A 71 4.40 -12.80 16.49
C PHE A 71 4.62 -12.32 17.92
N ALA A 72 4.07 -11.17 18.31
CA ALA A 72 4.13 -10.67 19.68
C ALA A 72 3.45 -11.65 20.67
N VAL A 73 2.30 -12.21 20.31
CA VAL A 73 1.57 -13.19 21.14
C VAL A 73 2.24 -14.55 21.15
N MET A 74 2.80 -15.04 20.03
CA MET A 74 3.53 -16.31 19.99
C MET A 74 4.78 -16.35 20.88
N GLY A 75 5.32 -15.17 21.23
CA GLY A 75 6.45 -15.04 22.16
C GLY A 75 6.17 -15.53 23.59
N VAL A 76 4.95 -15.91 23.93
CA VAL A 76 4.56 -16.40 25.27
C VAL A 76 4.99 -17.86 25.52
N ALA A 77 5.22 -18.66 24.48
CA ALA A 77 5.66 -20.05 24.62
C ALA A 77 7.18 -20.15 24.96
N PRO A 78 7.59 -21.00 25.92
CA PRO A 78 9.00 -21.09 26.34
C PRO A 78 9.91 -21.62 25.23
N LEU A 79 11.09 -21.00 25.12
CA LEU A 79 12.22 -21.28 24.19
C LEU A 79 11.90 -21.16 22.68
N LEU A 80 10.98 -21.96 22.14
CA LEU A 80 10.64 -21.95 20.71
C LEU A 80 9.90 -20.67 20.29
N GLY A 81 9.05 -20.14 21.17
CA GLY A 81 8.29 -18.91 20.93
C GLY A 81 9.18 -17.68 20.80
N HIS A 82 10.26 -17.60 21.57
CA HIS A 82 11.18 -16.45 21.52
C HIS A 82 11.94 -16.36 20.19
N VAL A 83 12.50 -17.47 19.70
CA VAL A 83 13.23 -17.49 18.42
C VAL A 83 12.29 -17.13 17.26
N MET A 84 11.10 -17.74 17.22
CA MET A 84 10.12 -17.44 16.17
C MET A 84 9.62 -16.01 16.21
N ARG A 85 9.44 -15.42 17.40
CA ARG A 85 9.11 -14.00 17.55
C ARG A 85 10.17 -13.11 16.93
N HIS A 86 11.45 -13.34 17.24
CA HIS A 86 12.54 -12.50 16.73
C HIS A 86 12.65 -12.56 15.21
N ILE A 87 12.59 -13.76 14.64
CA ILE A 87 12.63 -13.97 13.18
C ILE A 87 11.39 -13.35 12.52
N GLY A 88 10.20 -13.60 13.06
CA GLY A 88 8.95 -13.07 12.53
C GLY A 88 8.90 -11.55 12.53
N VAL A 89 9.29 -10.91 13.64
CA VAL A 89 9.38 -9.45 13.73
C VAL A 89 10.41 -8.90 12.73
N LEU A 90 11.56 -9.55 12.57
CA LEU A 90 12.57 -9.13 11.59
C LEU A 90 12.02 -9.16 10.16
N ILE A 91 11.29 -10.22 9.79
CA ILE A 91 10.63 -10.34 8.48
C ILE A 91 9.61 -9.23 8.29
N VAL A 92 8.73 -9.00 9.27
CA VAL A 92 7.69 -7.95 9.19
C VAL A 92 8.32 -6.57 9.03
N VAL A 93 9.37 -6.25 9.81
CA VAL A 93 10.08 -4.96 9.70
C VAL A 93 10.71 -4.80 8.33
N THR A 94 11.37 -5.84 7.82
CA THR A 94 12.01 -5.81 6.49
C THR A 94 11.00 -5.52 5.39
N ILE A 95 9.87 -6.24 5.40
CA ILE A 95 8.80 -6.04 4.42
C ILE A 95 8.15 -4.65 4.58
N SER A 96 8.02 -4.16 5.82
CA SER A 96 7.49 -2.81 6.09
C SER A 96 8.39 -1.72 5.51
N LEU A 97 9.71 -1.84 5.66
CA LEU A 97 10.67 -0.90 5.07
C LEU A 97 10.62 -0.91 3.54
N LEU A 98 10.54 -2.10 2.93
CA LEU A 98 10.46 -2.24 1.47
C LEU A 98 9.15 -1.66 0.93
N GLY A 99 8.02 -1.99 1.57
CA GLY A 99 6.72 -1.44 1.21
C GLY A 99 6.65 0.09 1.36
N GLY A 100 7.20 0.63 2.46
CA GLY A 100 7.30 2.07 2.67
C GLY A 100 8.19 2.76 1.63
N TYR A 101 9.30 2.13 1.24
CA TYR A 101 10.16 2.62 0.17
C TYR A 101 9.43 2.69 -1.17
N HIS A 102 8.77 1.61 -1.61
CA HIS A 102 8.00 1.61 -2.87
C HIS A 102 6.82 2.58 -2.83
N ALA A 103 6.09 2.66 -1.71
CA ALA A 103 5.04 3.65 -1.51
C ALA A 103 5.57 5.08 -1.64
N PHE A 104 6.73 5.35 -1.05
CA PHE A 104 7.38 6.65 -1.18
C PHE A 104 7.88 6.92 -2.59
N GLN A 105 8.14 5.91 -3.43
CA GLN A 105 8.46 6.08 -4.85
C GLN A 105 7.22 6.26 -5.74
N GLY A 106 6.01 6.08 -5.20
CA GLY A 106 4.76 6.11 -5.97
C GLY A 106 4.42 4.79 -6.65
N GLU A 107 5.06 3.69 -6.25
CA GLU A 107 4.88 2.38 -6.87
C GLU A 107 3.84 1.55 -6.11
N ARG A 108 2.85 0.99 -6.81
CA ARG A 108 1.89 0.02 -6.26
C ARG A 108 2.53 -1.35 -6.09
N TRP A 109 3.43 -1.45 -5.13
CA TRP A 109 4.10 -2.70 -4.79
C TRP A 109 3.19 -3.60 -3.96
N THR A 110 3.03 -4.86 -4.38
CA THR A 110 2.29 -5.88 -3.64
C THR A 110 3.20 -6.65 -2.72
N LEU A 111 2.72 -6.97 -1.52
CA LEU A 111 3.49 -7.80 -0.58
C LEU A 111 3.80 -9.16 -1.23
N PRO A 112 5.05 -9.64 -1.19
CA PRO A 112 5.46 -10.88 -1.83
C PRO A 112 4.77 -12.14 -1.25
N LEU A 113 4.19 -12.03 -0.05
CA LEU A 113 3.38 -13.11 0.54
C LEU A 113 1.97 -13.21 -0.06
N LEU A 114 1.37 -12.09 -0.51
CA LEU A 114 0.01 -12.09 -1.04
C LEU A 114 -0.05 -12.62 -2.48
N GLY A 115 0.95 -12.28 -3.30
CA GLY A 115 1.00 -12.72 -4.70
C GLY A 115 1.04 -14.25 -4.87
N ARG A 116 1.69 -14.96 -3.93
CA ARG A 116 1.77 -16.43 -3.95
C ARG A 116 0.44 -17.09 -3.58
N LEU A 117 -0.27 -16.59 -2.58
CA LEU A 117 -1.58 -17.11 -2.17
C LEU A 117 -2.62 -17.01 -3.30
N THR A 118 -2.56 -15.94 -4.11
CA THR A 118 -3.44 -15.79 -5.28
C THR A 118 -3.09 -16.71 -6.45
N GLN A 119 -1.82 -17.09 -6.63
CA GLN A 119 -1.43 -18.06 -7.66
C GLN A 119 -1.90 -19.47 -7.29
N GLU A 120 -1.67 -19.90 -6.04
CA GLU A 120 -2.06 -21.24 -5.58
C GLU A 120 -3.58 -21.48 -5.60
N LEU A 121 -4.40 -20.43 -5.45
CA LEU A 121 -5.86 -20.53 -5.55
C LEU A 121 -6.39 -20.62 -6.98
N ASN A 122 -5.63 -20.19 -7.97
CA ASN A 122 -6.05 -20.19 -9.39
C ASN A 122 -5.70 -21.52 -10.09
N ASP A 123 -4.85 -22.33 -9.46
CA ASP A 123 -4.40 -23.65 -9.92
C ASP A 123 -5.20 -24.81 -9.28
N LEU A 124 -6.28 -24.51 -8.55
CA LEU A 124 -7.25 -25.43 -7.91
C LEU A 124 -8.57 -25.48 -8.68
#